data_AF-W4G8A0-F1
#
_entry.id   AF-W4G8A0-F1
#
_cell.length_a   1.000
_cell.length_b   1.000
_cell.length_c   1.000
_cell.angle_alpha   90.00
_cell.angle_beta   90.00
_cell.angle_gamma   90.00
#
_symmetry.space_group_name_H-M   'P 1'
#
loop_
_entity.id
_entity.type
_entity.pdbx_description
1 polymer ?
#
loop_
_entity_poly.entity_id
_entity_poly.type
_entity_poly.pdbx_seq_one_letter_code
_entity_poly.pdbx_strand_id
1 'polypeptide(L)'
;MSCSHYERGCHLLADCCGEWFPCRLCHDDESDHAMNRHAVKRVRCRKCRCEQQPQKTCEKCKHVLGQYFCSVCNLFDHKGGDKAIFHCDQCGICRVGGRDNFFHCGTCVGCYPISGQSTHKCVSEAMLKVFLSVLRNVRSERFCVGMLHLLGGHVQFTRKPVDPPVRTHSAHGVLQEHGQVCAHEI
;
A
#
# COMPACT_ATOMS: atom_id res chain seq x y z
N MET A 1 -16.43 -0.03 9.90
CA MET A 1 -15.89 1.18 9.26
C MET A 1 -16.02 1.10 7.76
N SER A 2 -16.78 2.03 7.18
CA SER A 2 -16.79 2.30 5.73
C SER A 2 -15.46 2.92 5.32
N CYS A 3 -15.15 2.91 4.02
CA CYS A 3 -13.94 3.54 3.48
C CYS A 3 -14.33 4.36 2.25
N SER A 4 -13.85 5.59 2.16
CA SER A 4 -14.04 6.49 1.01
C SER A 4 -13.11 6.19 -0.18
N HIS A 5 -11.94 5.60 0.07
CA HIS A 5 -10.91 5.38 -0.97
C HIS A 5 -11.25 4.30 -2.00
N TYR A 6 -11.65 3.11 -1.53
CA TYR A 6 -11.94 1.94 -2.37
C TYR A 6 -13.19 1.23 -1.86
N GLU A 7 -13.94 0.60 -2.76
CA GLU A 7 -15.08 -0.23 -2.37
C GLU A 7 -14.64 -1.68 -2.29
N ARG A 8 -14.74 -2.34 -1.14
CA ARG A 8 -14.14 -3.68 -0.97
C ARG A 8 -14.80 -4.53 0.09
N GLY A 9 -14.62 -5.84 -0.07
CA GLY A 9 -15.13 -6.89 0.80
C GLY A 9 -14.14 -7.39 1.86
N CYS A 10 -12.97 -6.76 2.06
CA CYS A 10 -11.97 -7.20 3.05
C CYS A 10 -11.32 -6.04 3.84
N HIS A 11 -10.64 -6.40 4.93
CA HIS A 11 -9.64 -5.58 5.64
C HIS A 11 -8.24 -6.17 5.39
N LEU A 12 -7.22 -5.32 5.41
CA LEU A 12 -5.81 -5.69 5.27
C LEU A 12 -5.16 -5.73 6.66
N LEU A 13 -4.31 -6.72 6.90
CA LEU A 13 -3.41 -6.70 8.05
C LEU A 13 -2.18 -5.86 7.69
N ALA A 14 -1.94 -4.79 8.44
CA ALA A 14 -0.76 -3.96 8.28
C ALA A 14 0.46 -4.66 8.89
N ASP A 15 1.49 -4.93 8.09
CA ASP A 15 2.72 -5.62 8.53
C ASP A 15 3.55 -4.77 9.52
N CYS A 16 3.41 -3.44 9.45
CA CYS A 16 4.14 -2.49 10.30
C CYS A 16 3.66 -2.46 11.76
N CYS A 17 2.37 -2.63 12.02
CA CYS A 17 1.78 -2.49 13.36
C CYS A 17 0.91 -3.67 13.80
N GLY A 18 0.64 -4.63 12.91
CA GLY A 18 -0.17 -5.82 13.22
C GLY A 18 -1.68 -5.53 13.34
N GLU A 19 -2.14 -4.37 12.88
CA GLU A 19 -3.54 -3.95 12.99
C GLU A 19 -4.32 -4.10 11.69
N TRP A 20 -5.65 -4.20 11.82
CA TRP A 20 -6.56 -4.44 10.70
C TRP A 20 -7.16 -3.14 10.18
N PHE A 21 -6.73 -2.73 9.00
CA PHE A 21 -7.27 -1.54 8.37
C PHE A 21 -8.18 -1.88 7.21
N PRO A 22 -9.17 -1.03 6.93
CA PRO A 22 -9.91 -1.15 5.69
C PRO A 22 -8.94 -1.22 4.51
N CYS A 23 -8.08 -0.21 4.32
CA CYS A 23 -7.06 -0.19 3.26
C CYS A 23 -5.85 0.60 3.73
N ARG A 24 -4.76 0.57 2.95
CA ARG A 24 -3.55 1.35 3.26
C ARG A 24 -3.81 2.84 3.47
N LEU A 25 -4.73 3.46 2.73
CA LEU A 25 -4.98 4.90 2.86
C LEU A 25 -5.68 5.21 4.19
N CYS A 26 -6.62 4.36 4.61
CA CYS A 26 -7.20 4.48 5.95
C CYS A 26 -6.15 4.25 7.05
N HIS A 27 -5.19 3.35 6.85
CA HIS A 27 -4.05 3.21 7.76
C HIS A 27 -3.25 4.51 7.82
N ASP A 28 -2.81 5.01 6.66
CA ASP A 28 -1.95 6.20 6.54
C ASP A 28 -2.64 7.45 7.12
N ASP A 29 -3.98 7.55 7.07
CA ASP A 29 -4.75 8.64 7.67
C ASP A 29 -4.85 8.56 9.20
N GLU A 30 -4.73 7.35 9.76
CA GLU A 30 -4.89 7.06 11.20
C GLU A 30 -3.55 6.81 11.91
N SER A 31 -2.43 6.82 11.17
CA SER A 31 -1.10 6.45 11.66
C SER A 31 -0.05 7.52 11.34
N ASP A 32 1.03 7.57 12.12
CA ASP A 32 2.20 8.43 11.91
C ASP A 32 3.19 7.87 10.87
N HIS A 33 2.84 6.76 10.21
CA HIS A 33 3.66 6.07 9.23
C HIS A 33 2.81 5.48 8.11
N ALA A 34 3.46 5.22 6.97
CA ALA A 34 2.81 4.67 5.80
C ALA A 34 2.82 3.14 5.78
N MET A 35 1.71 2.53 5.39
CA MET A 35 1.58 1.09 5.21
C MET A 35 2.21 0.63 3.89
N ASN A 36 3.09 -0.36 3.97
CA ASN A 36 3.64 -1.01 2.79
C ASN A 36 2.61 -1.94 2.13
N ARG A 37 2.06 -1.51 0.99
CA ARG A 37 1.05 -2.27 0.22
C ARG A 37 1.54 -3.65 -0.26
N HIS A 38 2.84 -3.83 -0.47
CA HIS A 38 3.42 -5.08 -0.96
C HIS A 38 3.65 -6.10 0.17
N ALA A 39 3.70 -5.65 1.42
CA ALA A 39 3.98 -6.49 2.57
C ALA A 39 2.74 -7.21 3.13
N VAL A 40 1.54 -6.94 2.61
CA VAL A 40 0.31 -7.54 3.12
C VAL A 40 0.28 -9.04 2.82
N LYS A 41 0.33 -9.86 3.88
CA LYS A 41 0.26 -11.33 3.79
C LYS A 41 -1.09 -11.91 4.19
N ARG A 42 -1.95 -11.11 4.84
CA ARG A 42 -3.24 -11.57 5.38
C ARG A 42 -4.32 -10.53 5.14
N VAL A 43 -5.50 -11.01 4.77
CA VAL A 43 -6.73 -10.23 4.63
C VAL A 43 -7.85 -10.87 5.44
N ARG A 44 -8.78 -10.06 5.93
CA ARG A 44 -9.96 -10.53 6.68
C ARG A 44 -11.23 -10.22 5.90
N CYS A 45 -12.00 -11.24 5.54
CA CYS A 45 -13.29 -11.09 4.85
C CYS A 45 -14.27 -10.28 5.71
N ARG A 46 -14.93 -9.28 5.12
CA ARG A 46 -15.95 -8.47 5.80
C ARG A 46 -17.25 -9.22 6.05
N LYS A 47 -17.60 -10.18 5.19
CA LYS A 47 -18.84 -10.96 5.28
C LYS A 47 -18.79 -12.04 6.36
N CYS A 48 -17.72 -12.84 6.39
CA CYS A 48 -17.64 -14.02 7.27
C CYS A 48 -16.47 -14.01 8.26
N ARG A 49 -15.68 -12.93 8.29
CA ARG A 49 -14.53 -12.73 9.19
C ARG A 49 -13.38 -13.73 9.02
N CYS A 50 -13.42 -14.60 8.00
CA CYS A 50 -12.32 -15.49 7.64
C CYS A 50 -11.04 -14.68 7.38
N GLU A 51 -9.94 -15.09 8.01
CA GLU A 51 -8.60 -14.57 7.76
C GLU A 51 -7.87 -15.52 6.82
N GLN A 52 -7.34 -14.99 5.73
CA GLN A 52 -6.80 -15.76 4.62
C GLN A 52 -5.69 -14.99 3.90
N GLN A 53 -5.01 -15.65 2.95
CA GLN A 53 -4.08 -14.95 2.07
C GLN A 53 -4.82 -14.04 1.08
N PRO A 54 -4.18 -12.95 0.61
CA PRO A 54 -4.77 -12.04 -0.37
C PRO A 54 -5.15 -12.78 -1.65
N GLN A 55 -6.45 -12.79 -1.98
CA GLN A 55 -6.96 -13.33 -3.23
C GLN A 55 -8.30 -12.68 -3.57
N LYS A 56 -8.75 -12.80 -4.82
CA LYS A 56 -9.96 -12.13 -5.29
C LYS A 56 -11.24 -12.49 -4.52
N THR A 57 -11.31 -13.69 -3.94
CA THR A 57 -12.53 -14.25 -3.35
C THR A 57 -12.27 -14.84 -1.97
N CYS A 58 -13.24 -14.73 -1.06
CA CYS A 58 -13.14 -15.37 0.25
C CYS A 58 -13.05 -16.90 0.12
N GLU A 59 -12.08 -17.54 0.78
CA GLU A 59 -11.91 -19.00 0.73
C GLU A 59 -13.10 -19.72 1.37
N LYS A 60 -13.65 -19.16 2.46
CA LYS A 60 -14.74 -19.74 3.25
C LYS A 60 -16.12 -19.50 2.64
N CYS A 61 -16.50 -18.22 2.44
CA CYS A 61 -17.87 -17.87 2.05
C CYS A 61 -18.04 -17.50 0.57
N LYS A 62 -16.97 -17.62 -0.22
CA LYS A 62 -16.92 -17.32 -1.66
C LYS A 62 -17.36 -15.90 -2.06
N HIS A 63 -17.43 -14.97 -1.10
CA HIS A 63 -17.71 -13.57 -1.38
C HIS A 63 -16.53 -12.91 -2.12
N VAL A 64 -16.80 -12.20 -3.20
CA VAL A 64 -15.79 -11.42 -3.92
C VAL A 64 -15.27 -10.31 -3.01
N LEU A 65 -13.95 -10.23 -2.82
CA LEU A 65 -13.31 -9.24 -1.95
C LEU A 65 -13.00 -7.93 -2.69
N GLY A 66 -12.87 -7.99 -4.01
CA GLY A 66 -12.77 -6.84 -4.93
C GLY A 66 -12.96 -7.33 -6.37
N GLN A 67 -13.73 -6.60 -7.19
CA GLN A 67 -13.92 -7.00 -8.59
C GLN A 67 -12.61 -6.85 -9.38
N TYR A 68 -11.93 -5.71 -9.16
CA TYR A 68 -10.53 -5.57 -9.44
C TYR A 68 -9.71 -6.04 -8.23
N PHE A 69 -8.75 -6.93 -8.50
CA PHE A 69 -7.77 -7.40 -7.54
C PHE A 69 -6.39 -7.38 -8.18
N CYS A 70 -5.42 -6.77 -7.50
CA CYS A 70 -4.01 -6.86 -7.86
C CYS A 70 -3.25 -7.54 -6.73
N SER A 71 -2.69 -8.72 -7.01
CA SER A 71 -1.90 -9.52 -6.06
C SER A 71 -0.58 -8.86 -5.69
N VAL A 72 0.05 -8.12 -6.61
CA VAL A 72 1.30 -7.40 -6.35
C VAL A 72 1.09 -6.26 -5.37
N CYS A 73 0.03 -5.49 -5.55
CA CYS A 73 -0.26 -4.30 -4.74
C CYS A 73 -1.17 -4.56 -3.53
N ASN A 74 -1.73 -5.77 -3.42
CA ASN A 74 -2.82 -6.09 -2.49
C ASN A 74 -3.98 -5.08 -2.54
N LEU A 75 -4.34 -4.64 -3.75
CA LEU A 75 -5.41 -3.66 -3.98
C LEU A 75 -6.71 -4.38 -4.34
N PHE A 76 -7.79 -4.05 -3.62
CA PHE A 76 -9.13 -4.58 -3.82
C PHE A 76 -10.09 -3.41 -4.05
N ASP A 77 -10.78 -3.42 -5.20
CA ASP A 77 -11.82 -2.43 -5.49
C ASP A 77 -12.94 -3.04 -6.34
N HIS A 78 -14.18 -3.00 -5.85
CA HIS A 78 -15.38 -3.37 -6.60
C HIS A 78 -15.64 -2.41 -7.77
N LYS A 79 -15.24 -1.14 -7.64
CA LYS A 79 -15.34 -0.12 -8.70
C LYS A 79 -14.07 -0.02 -9.55
N GLY A 80 -13.15 -0.98 -9.43
CA GLY A 80 -11.88 -0.91 -10.16
C GLY A 80 -12.05 -1.01 -11.68
N GLY A 81 -13.10 -1.68 -12.16
CA GLY A 81 -13.47 -1.68 -13.59
C GLY A 81 -13.89 -0.28 -14.06
N ASP A 82 -14.82 0.36 -13.35
CA ASP A 82 -15.32 1.70 -13.66
C ASP A 82 -14.20 2.76 -13.62
N LYS A 83 -13.29 2.63 -12.67
CA LYS A 83 -12.08 3.47 -12.52
C LYS A 83 -10.99 3.11 -13.54
N ALA A 84 -11.19 2.06 -14.33
CA ALA A 84 -10.19 1.49 -15.24
C ALA A 84 -8.82 1.31 -14.56
N ILE A 85 -8.80 0.72 -13.37
CA ILE A 85 -7.56 0.49 -12.63
C ILE A 85 -6.72 -0.53 -13.40
N PHE A 86 -5.43 -0.25 -13.54
CA PHE A 86 -4.47 -1.18 -14.12
C PHE A 86 -3.18 -1.21 -13.30
N HIS A 87 -2.51 -2.36 -13.26
CA HIS A 87 -1.17 -2.45 -12.70
C HIS A 87 -0.15 -2.07 -13.77
N CYS A 88 0.86 -1.26 -13.45
CA CYS A 88 2.01 -1.05 -14.32
C CYS A 88 3.20 -1.82 -13.76
N ASP A 89 3.64 -2.85 -14.47
CA ASP A 89 4.69 -3.78 -14.00
C ASP A 89 6.03 -3.07 -13.80
N GLN A 90 6.36 -2.12 -14.68
CA GLN A 90 7.59 -1.32 -14.59
C GLN A 90 7.60 -0.35 -13.40
N CYS A 91 6.44 0.16 -12.99
CA CYS A 91 6.33 0.99 -11.78
C CYS A 91 6.10 0.15 -10.51
N GLY A 92 5.69 -1.11 -10.63
CA GLY A 92 5.26 -1.95 -9.52
C GLY A 92 4.00 -1.46 -8.80
N ILE A 93 3.21 -0.55 -9.37
CA ILE A 93 2.02 0.01 -8.72
C ILE A 93 0.79 0.10 -9.64
N CYS A 94 -0.39 0.06 -9.04
CA CYS A 94 -1.66 0.30 -9.73
C CYS A 94 -1.87 1.79 -10.03
N ARG A 95 -2.40 2.08 -11.21
CA ARG A 95 -2.82 3.40 -11.72
C ARG A 95 -4.30 3.36 -12.08
N VAL A 96 -4.91 4.54 -12.20
CA VAL A 96 -6.33 4.75 -12.53
C VAL A 96 -6.41 5.38 -13.93
N GLY A 97 -7.42 5.02 -14.72
CA GLY A 97 -7.69 5.67 -16.01
C GLY A 97 -7.40 4.82 -17.25
N GLY A 98 -7.14 3.52 -17.11
CA GLY A 98 -7.01 2.56 -18.22
C GLY A 98 -5.60 2.47 -18.79
N ARG A 99 -5.12 1.24 -19.04
CA ARG A 99 -3.73 1.00 -19.47
C ARG A 99 -3.39 1.71 -20.78
N ASP A 100 -4.31 1.73 -21.74
CA ASP A 100 -4.08 2.30 -23.08
C ASP A 100 -3.98 3.83 -23.08
N ASN A 101 -4.38 4.48 -21.98
CA ASN A 101 -4.30 5.94 -21.82
C ASN A 101 -2.96 6.40 -21.24
N PHE A 102 -2.03 5.48 -20.95
CA PHE A 102 -0.74 5.80 -20.33
C PHE A 102 0.42 5.13 -21.07
N PHE A 103 1.55 5.82 -21.15
CA PHE A 103 2.83 5.20 -21.48
C PHE A 103 3.75 5.23 -20.25
N HIS A 104 4.62 4.23 -20.15
CA HIS A 104 5.71 4.24 -19.17
C HIS A 104 6.97 4.82 -19.80
N CYS A 105 7.51 5.87 -19.21
CA CYS A 105 8.83 6.39 -19.57
C CYS A 105 9.88 5.69 -18.69
N GLY A 106 10.70 4.83 -19.29
CA GLY A 106 11.77 4.14 -18.57
C GLY A 106 12.85 5.08 -18.01
N THR A 107 13.13 6.20 -18.69
CA THR A 107 14.10 7.20 -18.24
C THR A 107 13.63 7.94 -16.99
N CYS A 108 12.35 8.32 -16.95
CA CYS A 108 11.75 8.99 -15.80
C CYS A 108 11.22 8.01 -14.74
N VAL A 109 11.21 6.71 -15.05
CA VAL A 109 10.65 5.63 -14.23
C VAL A 109 9.20 5.92 -13.81
N GLY A 110 8.38 6.39 -14.77
CA GLY A 110 7.06 6.94 -14.49
C GLY A 110 6.03 6.70 -15.58
N CYS A 111 4.76 6.55 -15.18
CA CYS A 111 3.63 6.51 -16.10
C CYS A 111 3.07 7.91 -16.34
N TYR A 112 2.88 8.26 -17.61
CA TYR A 112 2.34 9.55 -18.05
C TYR A 112 1.18 9.34 -19.04
N PRO A 113 0.24 10.29 -19.15
CA PRO A 113 -0.84 10.21 -20.14
C PRO A 113 -0.30 10.12 -21.57
N ILE A 114 -0.90 9.27 -22.39
CA ILE A 114 -0.52 9.06 -23.80
C ILE A 114 -0.59 10.34 -24.63
N SER A 115 -1.49 11.27 -24.27
CA SER A 115 -1.63 12.58 -24.91
C SER A 115 -0.37 13.45 -24.81
N GLY A 116 0.50 13.20 -23.81
CA GLY A 116 1.76 13.89 -23.63
C GLY A 116 2.97 13.15 -24.22
N GLN A 117 2.78 12.00 -24.88
CA GLN A 117 3.92 11.14 -25.26
C GLN A 117 4.89 11.83 -26.24
N SER A 118 4.37 12.54 -27.25
CA SER A 118 5.19 13.25 -28.24
C SER A 118 5.88 14.50 -27.69
N THR A 119 5.35 15.08 -26.60
CA THR A 119 5.85 16.31 -25.99
C THR A 119 6.61 16.08 -24.68
N HIS A 120 6.63 14.84 -24.18
CA HIS A 120 7.29 14.46 -22.94
C HIS A 120 8.80 14.65 -23.07
N LYS A 121 9.33 15.61 -22.30
CA LYS A 121 10.77 15.82 -22.14
C LYS A 121 11.22 15.15 -20.86
N CYS A 122 12.10 14.17 -20.98
CA CYS A 122 12.70 13.52 -19.83
C CYS A 122 13.57 14.53 -19.07
N VAL A 123 13.39 14.58 -17.75
CA VAL A 123 14.32 15.28 -16.88
C VAL A 123 15.43 14.29 -16.55
N SER A 124 16.67 14.58 -16.94
CA SER A 124 17.79 13.64 -16.78
C SER A 124 18.01 13.27 -15.31
N GLU A 125 18.56 12.07 -15.06
CA GLU A 125 18.93 11.62 -13.72
C GLU A 125 19.82 12.64 -12.97
N ALA A 126 20.66 13.39 -13.69
CA ALA A 126 21.50 14.44 -13.10
C ALA A 126 20.65 15.55 -12.46
N MET A 127 19.57 15.97 -13.11
CA MET A 127 18.66 16.98 -12.57
C MET A 127 17.79 16.40 -11.43
N LEU A 128 17.46 15.10 -11.50
CA LEU A 128 16.74 14.41 -10.44
C LEU A 128 17.59 14.24 -9.16
N LYS A 129 18.91 13.99 -9.30
CA LYS A 129 19.89 13.97 -8.19
C LYS A 129 20.03 15.34 -7.54
N VAL A 130 20.07 16.41 -8.34
CA VAL A 130 20.06 17.79 -7.84
C VAL A 130 18.77 18.05 -7.08
N PHE A 131 17.61 17.64 -7.61
CA PHE A 131 16.33 17.80 -6.95
C PHE A 131 16.24 17.04 -5.62
N LEU A 132 16.69 15.78 -5.55
CA LEU A 132 16.78 15.01 -4.30
C LEU A 132 17.76 15.61 -3.28
N SER A 133 18.83 16.26 -3.74
CA SER A 133 19.74 16.99 -2.85
C SER A 133 19.07 18.22 -2.21
N VAL A 134 18.16 18.87 -2.94
CA VAL A 134 17.35 19.99 -2.43
C VAL A 134 16.23 19.49 -1.51
N LEU A 135 15.61 18.35 -1.83
CA LEU A 135 14.55 17.76 -1.00
C LEU A 135 15.03 17.23 0.36
N ARG A 136 16.34 16.95 0.52
CA ARG A 136 16.92 16.69 1.86
C ARG A 136 16.75 17.88 2.82
N ASN A 137 16.53 19.09 2.30
CA ASN A 137 16.27 20.30 3.08
C ASN A 137 14.78 20.69 3.11
N VAL A 138 13.89 19.98 2.41
CA VAL A 138 12.44 20.24 2.41
C VAL A 138 11.74 19.09 3.10
N ARG A 139 11.44 19.28 4.39
CA ARG A 139 10.70 18.34 5.24
C ARG A 139 9.20 18.38 4.89
N SER A 140 8.83 17.96 3.68
CA SER A 140 7.43 17.88 3.24
C SER A 140 7.09 16.46 2.80
N GLU A 141 6.16 15.84 3.52
CA GLU A 141 5.78 14.42 3.49
C GLU A 141 4.91 14.02 2.27
N ARG A 142 5.12 14.64 1.11
CA ARG A 142 4.35 14.34 -0.12
C ARG A 142 5.22 13.99 -1.32
N PHE A 143 6.43 13.50 -1.09
CA PHE A 143 7.26 12.99 -2.17
C PHE A 143 6.99 11.51 -2.44
N CYS A 144 6.65 11.20 -3.69
CA CYS A 144 6.36 9.84 -4.14
C CYS A 144 7.56 8.92 -3.82
N VAL A 145 7.31 7.91 -2.98
CA VAL A 145 8.28 6.90 -2.49
C VAL A 145 8.87 6.01 -3.61
N GLY A 146 8.63 6.32 -4.88
CA GLY A 146 9.13 5.55 -6.03
C GLY A 146 10.62 5.71 -6.33
N MET A 147 11.32 6.67 -5.72
CA MET A 147 12.71 6.99 -6.09
C MET A 147 13.81 6.42 -5.17
N LEU A 148 13.46 5.76 -4.06
CA LEU A 148 14.48 5.32 -3.08
C LEU A 148 15.07 3.92 -3.36
N HIS A 149 14.43 3.11 -4.22
CA HIS A 149 14.84 1.70 -4.41
C HIS A 149 16.01 1.47 -5.39
N LEU A 150 16.54 2.50 -6.06
CA LEU A 150 17.57 2.34 -7.09
C LEU A 150 19.02 2.52 -6.62
N LEU A 151 19.27 2.74 -5.33
CA LEU A 151 20.63 3.03 -4.84
C LEU A 151 21.27 1.95 -3.97
N GLY A 152 20.82 0.68 -4.02
CA GLY A 152 21.62 -0.48 -3.58
C GLY A 152 22.34 -0.37 -2.22
N GLY A 153 21.86 0.49 -1.33
CA GLY A 153 22.58 0.92 -0.15
C GLY A 153 21.83 0.43 1.06
N HIS A 154 22.41 -0.53 1.77
CA HIS A 154 22.02 -0.79 3.15
C HIS A 154 22.39 0.44 3.99
N VAL A 155 21.52 1.44 4.03
CA VAL A 155 21.58 2.45 5.09
C VAL A 155 20.99 1.78 6.32
N GLN A 156 21.85 1.16 7.13
CA GLN A 156 21.52 0.86 8.52
C GLN A 156 21.20 2.20 9.19
N PHE A 157 19.91 2.50 9.34
CA PHE A 157 19.48 3.52 10.28
C PHE A 157 19.77 3.00 11.69
N THR A 158 20.98 3.22 12.20
CA THR A 158 21.17 3.21 13.64
C THR A 158 20.42 4.43 14.19
N ARG A 159 19.14 4.24 14.52
CA ARG A 159 18.39 5.23 15.30
C ARG A 159 19.12 5.35 16.64
N LYS A 160 19.47 6.57 17.04
CA LYS A 160 19.94 6.86 18.40
C LYS A 160 18.91 6.34 19.41
N PRO A 161 19.33 5.82 20.58
CA PRO A 161 18.39 5.39 21.60
C PRO A 161 17.52 6.59 22.00
N VAL A 162 16.21 6.43 21.89
CA VAL A 162 15.22 7.37 22.39
C VAL A 162 14.82 6.85 23.76
N ASP A 163 14.96 7.68 24.79
CA ASP A 163 14.61 7.31 26.16
C ASP A 163 13.15 6.81 26.23
N PRO A 164 12.86 5.74 26.99
CA PRO A 164 11.52 5.22 27.09
C PRO A 164 10.60 6.22 27.83
N PRO A 165 9.36 6.41 27.38
CA PRO A 165 8.40 7.22 28.12
C PRO A 165 8.05 6.54 29.45
N VAL A 166 8.11 7.32 30.54
CA VAL A 166 7.71 6.94 31.90
C VAL A 166 6.24 6.50 31.88
N ARG A 167 5.98 5.24 32.28
CA ARG A 167 4.63 4.72 32.47
C ARG A 167 4.07 5.19 33.81
N THR A 168 2.99 5.96 33.79
CA THR A 168 2.10 6.06 34.94
C THR A 168 1.13 4.86 34.90
N HIS A 169 1.19 4.03 35.93
CA HIS A 169 0.29 2.89 36.10
C HIS A 169 -1.09 3.39 36.52
N SER A 170 -2.13 3.02 35.78
CA SER A 170 -3.45 2.77 36.35
C SER A 170 -3.98 1.46 35.78
N ALA A 171 -4.09 0.48 36.67
CA ALA A 171 -4.58 -0.85 36.38
C ALA A 171 -6.10 -0.85 36.24
N HIS A 172 -6.63 -1.50 35.21
CA HIS A 172 -7.84 -2.33 35.31
C HIS A 172 -7.82 -3.32 34.14
N GLY A 173 -8.09 -4.60 34.45
CA GLY A 173 -7.76 -5.73 33.60
C GLY A 173 -8.93 -6.40 32.88
N VAL A 174 -8.53 -7.54 32.29
CA VAL A 174 -9.29 -8.73 31.88
C VAL A 174 -10.17 -8.63 30.62
N LEU A 175 -9.78 -9.30 29.53
CA LEU A 175 -10.19 -10.67 29.13
C LEU A 175 -9.76 -10.98 27.68
N GLN A 176 -9.31 -12.23 27.49
CA GLN A 176 -8.95 -12.87 26.22
C GLN A 176 -10.17 -13.04 25.31
N GLU A 177 -10.02 -13.05 23.97
CA GLU A 177 -10.76 -13.98 23.08
C GLU A 177 -10.01 -14.27 21.75
N HIS A 178 -9.63 -15.54 21.60
CA HIS A 178 -9.69 -16.42 20.42
C HIS A 178 -9.38 -15.89 19.00
N GLY A 179 -8.17 -16.20 18.52
CA GLY A 179 -7.81 -16.22 17.10
C GLY A 179 -8.16 -17.56 16.45
N GLN A 180 -9.21 -17.58 15.62
CA GLN A 180 -9.64 -18.76 14.87
C GLN A 180 -8.95 -18.76 13.50
N VAL A 181 -7.87 -19.54 13.38
CA VAL A 181 -7.21 -19.82 12.10
C VAL A 181 -8.01 -20.93 11.41
N CYS A 182 -8.45 -20.70 10.17
CA CYS A 182 -9.07 -21.77 9.38
C CYS A 182 -7.99 -22.78 9.00
N ALA A 183 -8.06 -23.98 9.58
CA ALA A 183 -7.24 -25.11 9.21
C ALA A 183 -7.55 -25.52 7.76
N HIS A 184 -6.49 -25.74 6.98
CA HIS A 184 -6.55 -26.53 5.77
C HIS A 184 -6.61 -28.01 6.19
N GLU A 185 -7.59 -28.74 5.70
CA GLU A 185 -7.53 -30.20 5.62
C GLU A 185 -7.38 -30.57 4.13
N ILE A 186 -6.18 -31.12 3.85
CA ILE A 186 -5.71 -32.04 2.81
C ILE A 186 -6.24 -31.86 1.38
#